data_AF-A0A958UD02-F1
#
_entry.id   AF-A0A958UD02-F1
#
_cell.length_a   1.000
_cell.length_b   1.000
_cell.length_c   1.000
_cell.angle_alpha   90.00
_cell.angle_beta   90.00
_cell.angle_gamma   90.00
#
_symmetry.space_group_name_H-M   'P 1'
#
loop_
_entity.id
_entity.type
_entity.pdbx_description
1 polymer ?
#
loop_
_entity_poly.entity_id
_entity_poly.type
_entity_poly.pdbx_seq_one_letter_code
_entity_poly.pdbx_strand_id
1 'polypeptide(L)' 'ENKTYGVCRVTGKLINKKRLELVPHATLSIEAKNMQ' A
#
# COMPACT_ATOMS: atom_id res chain seq x y z
N GLU A 1 -1.29 -18.91 -1.17
CA GLU A 1 -0.41 -17.77 -0.80
C GLU A 1 -1.14 -16.46 -1.10
N ASN A 2 -1.27 -15.58 -0.10
CA ASN A 2 -2.18 -14.43 -0.15
C ASN A 2 -1.70 -13.35 -1.14
N LYS A 3 -2.44 -13.14 -2.23
CA LYS A 3 -2.19 -12.15 -3.30
C LYS A 3 -2.48 -10.70 -2.87
N THR A 4 -2.19 -10.33 -1.63
CA THR A 4 -2.54 -9.01 -1.06
C THR A 4 -1.40 -7.99 -1.17
N TYR A 5 -0.28 -8.35 -1.80
CA TYR A 5 0.85 -7.45 -1.99
C TYR A 5 0.47 -6.27 -2.89
N GLY A 6 0.79 -5.05 -2.43
CA GLY A 6 0.46 -3.84 -3.17
C GLY A 6 -1.01 -3.43 -3.10
N VAL A 7 -1.79 -3.95 -2.15
CA VAL A 7 -3.16 -3.48 -1.87
C VAL A 7 -3.20 -2.76 -0.53
N CYS A 8 -3.81 -1.58 -0.52
CA CYS A 8 -4.01 -0.79 0.68
C CYS A 8 -5.00 -1.49 1.61
N ARG A 9 -4.59 -1.72 2.87
CA ARG A 9 -5.44 -2.34 3.88
C ARG A 9 -6.72 -1.55 4.20
N VAL A 10 -6.66 -0.22 4.07
CA VAL A 10 -7.77 0.67 4.44
C VAL A 10 -8.69 0.95 3.25
N THR A 11 -8.11 1.28 2.10
CA THR A 11 -8.90 1.72 0.93
C THR A 11 -9.15 0.62 -0.09
N GLY A 12 -8.47 -0.54 0.03
CA GLY A 12 -8.55 -1.62 -0.97
C GLY A 12 -7.98 -1.25 -2.34
N LYS A 13 -7.40 -0.05 -2.49
CA LYS A 13 -6.78 0.43 -3.74
C LYS A 13 -5.39 -0.17 -3.92
N LEU A 14 -4.93 -0.25 -5.18
CA LEU A 14 -3.56 -0.58 -5.51
C LEU A 14 -2.59 0.51 -5.01
N ILE A 15 -1.51 0.10 -4.36
CA ILE A 15 -0.42 0.95 -3.89
C ILE A 15 0.54 1.18 -5.07
N ASN A 16 0.90 2.44 -5.31
CA ASN A 16 1.82 2.78 -6.40
C ASN A 16 3.15 2.01 -6.29
N LYS A 17 3.62 1.47 -7.42
CA LYS A 17 4.87 0.70 -7.51
C LYS A 17 6.08 1.45 -6.94
N LYS A 18 6.23 2.75 -7.25
CA LYS A 18 7.29 3.62 -6.68
C LYS A 18 7.35 3.60 -5.16
N ARG A 19 6.22 3.41 -4.48
CA ARG A 19 6.17 3.34 -3.02
C ARG A 19 6.55 1.97 -2.49
N LEU A 20 6.21 0.90 -3.22
CA LEU A 20 6.65 -0.45 -2.92
C LEU A 20 8.16 -0.61 -3.19
N GLU A 21 8.71 0.13 -4.15
CA GLU A 21 10.17 0.19 -4.38
C GLU A 21 10.89 0.92 -3.24
N LEU A 22 10.31 2.01 -2.72
CA LEU A 22 10.89 2.75 -1.60
C LEU A 22 10.71 2.01 -0.26
N VAL A 23 9.55 1.39 -0.07
CA VAL A 23 9.15 0.68 1.14
C VAL A 23 8.39 -0.60 0.75
N PRO A 24 9.08 -1.74 0.59
CA PRO A 24 8.48 -2.98 0.09
C PRO A 24 7.45 -3.59 1.03
N HIS A 25 7.50 -3.26 2.32
CA HIS A 25 6.52 -3.73 3.30
C HIS A 25 5.35 -2.76 3.51
N ALA A 26 5.18 -1.76 2.64
CA ALA A 26 4.10 -0.79 2.76
C ALA A 26 2.73 -1.44 2.50
N THR A 27 1.90 -1.48 3.54
CA THR A 27 0.51 -1.99 3.49
C THR A 27 -0.54 -0.88 3.36
N LEU A 28 -0.11 0.39 3.43
CA LEU A 28 -0.96 1.57 3.37
C LEU A 28 -0.59 2.44 2.16
N SER A 29 -1.61 2.84 1.40
CA SER A 29 -1.50 3.90 0.40
C SER A 29 -1.09 5.23 1.04
N ILE A 30 -0.56 6.14 0.23
CA ILE A 30 -0.13 7.47 0.67
C ILE A 30 -1.31 8.24 1.29
N GLU A 31 -2.48 8.19 0.66
CA GLU A 31 -3.72 8.79 1.17
C GLU A 31 -4.05 8.27 2.58
N ALA A 32 -4.04 6.94 2.77
CA ALA A 32 -4.35 6.31 4.04
C ALA A 32 -3.31 6.62 5.14
N LYS A 33 -2.04 6.78 4.76
CA LYS A 33 -0.99 7.20 5.71
C LYS A 33 -1.12 8.66 6.11
N ASN A 34 -1.53 9.55 5.20
CA ASN A 34 -1.72 10.97 5.51
C ASN A 34 -3.00 11.26 6.30
N MET A 35 -3.94 10.31 6.36
CA MET A 35 -5.17 10.42 7.13
C MET A 35 -5.03 9.89 8.57
N GLN A 36 -3.87 9.33 8.90
CA GLN A 36 -3.48 8.93 10.26
C GLN A 36 -2.74 10.08 10.93
#